data_AF-A0A1G3QPA7-F1
#
_entry.id   AF-A0A1G3QPA7-F1
#
_cell.length_a   1.000
_cell.length_b   1.000
_cell.length_c   1.000
_cell.angle_alpha   90.00
_cell.angle_beta   90.00
_cell.angle_gamma   90.00
#
_symmetry.space_group_name_H-M   'P 1'
#
loop_
_entity.id
_entity.type
_entity.pdbx_description
1 polymer ?
#
loop_
_entity_poly.entity_id
_entity_poly.type
_entity_poly.pdbx_seq_one_letter_code
_entity_poly.pdbx_strand_id
1 'polypeptide(L)'
;MIFYTHERTFGCRIREFQYRGLRTVTLENELLRAGILADKGADVFEFVHKPKDVDFLWHSPWGVRNPASYVPTTHTAASSFLDYYEGGWQDCFPTGGNPCEYQGMPFGAHGETPTLPWEYAIVEDSPERVCIRFRVRTVRTPFFLEKEVALARGACCLQFSERITNEGRVALPVMWGQHPALGAPFIEPGCRIDLPPARVKCTELSPVSRFAEGTYDWPFAAGKTGGMIDLRVVPGIEADTTDTLRL
;
A
#
# COMPACT_ATOMS: atom_id res chain seq x y z
N MET A 1 27.58 20.51 -19.67
CA MET A 1 27.13 19.10 -19.75
C MET A 1 27.69 18.39 -18.52
N ILE A 2 26.84 17.86 -17.64
CA ILE A 2 27.31 17.18 -16.42
C ILE A 2 27.52 15.71 -16.81
N PHE A 3 28.77 15.26 -16.74
CA PHE A 3 29.18 13.94 -17.24
C PHE A 3 29.01 12.80 -16.21
N TYR A 4 28.71 13.13 -14.95
CA TYR A 4 28.51 12.18 -13.85
C TYR A 4 27.27 12.56 -13.05
N THR A 5 26.16 11.83 -13.24
CA THR A 5 24.85 12.12 -12.61
C THR A 5 24.39 11.04 -11.63
N HIS A 6 25.16 9.98 -11.42
CA HIS A 6 24.81 8.83 -10.57
C HIS A 6 24.62 9.22 -9.08
N GLU A 7 25.29 10.27 -8.61
CA GLU A 7 25.16 10.77 -7.23
C GLU A 7 24.58 12.19 -7.18
N ARG A 8 23.74 12.55 -8.15
CA ARG A 8 23.16 13.90 -8.17
C ARG A 8 22.29 14.14 -6.95
N THR A 9 22.37 15.36 -6.41
CA THR A 9 21.57 15.83 -5.28
C THR A 9 20.43 16.75 -5.71
N PHE A 10 20.26 16.97 -7.01
CA PHE A 10 19.26 17.84 -7.62
C PHE A 10 18.40 17.08 -8.65
N GLY A 11 17.21 17.62 -8.95
CA GLY A 11 16.25 17.01 -9.88
C GLY A 11 15.71 15.66 -9.38
N CYS A 12 15.11 14.92 -10.31
CA CYS A 12 14.76 13.52 -10.09
C CYS A 12 16.02 12.70 -9.86
N ARG A 13 16.02 11.76 -8.91
CA ARG A 13 17.16 10.89 -8.58
C ARG A 13 16.71 9.60 -7.89
N ILE A 14 17.54 8.57 -8.01
CA ILE A 14 17.36 7.28 -7.34
C ILE A 14 18.47 7.09 -6.31
N ARG A 15 18.15 6.45 -5.18
CA ARG A 15 19.17 5.91 -4.26
C ARG A 15 18.85 4.48 -3.89
N GLU A 16 19.87 3.65 -3.90
CA GLU A 16 19.82 2.25 -3.48
C GLU A 16 20.56 2.10 -2.16
N PHE A 17 19.96 1.38 -1.20
CA PHE A 17 20.55 1.13 0.11
C PHE A 17 19.90 -0.10 0.77
N GLN A 18 20.40 -0.49 1.94
CA GLN A 18 19.75 -1.52 2.77
C GLN A 18 19.03 -0.87 3.94
N TYR A 19 17.74 -1.16 4.09
CA TYR A 19 16.95 -0.78 5.26
C TYR A 19 16.52 -2.04 6.00
N ARG A 20 16.99 -2.20 7.24
CA ARG A 20 16.71 -3.38 8.07
C ARG A 20 17.04 -4.72 7.37
N GLY A 21 18.11 -4.72 6.57
CA GLY A 21 18.57 -5.87 5.79
C GLY A 21 17.78 -6.17 4.52
N LEU A 22 16.89 -5.27 4.09
CA LEU A 22 16.16 -5.38 2.82
C LEU A 22 16.75 -4.42 1.79
N ARG A 23 16.94 -4.88 0.54
CA ARG A 23 17.24 -3.98 -0.58
C ARG A 23 16.11 -2.98 -0.73
N THR A 24 16.48 -1.72 -0.71
CA THR A 24 15.55 -0.60 -0.69
C THR A 24 16.00 0.41 -1.73
N VAL A 25 15.03 0.93 -2.48
CA VAL A 25 15.26 1.99 -3.46
C VAL A 25 14.38 3.18 -3.15
N THR A 26 14.88 4.39 -3.43
CA THR A 26 14.08 5.60 -3.31
C THR A 26 14.03 6.32 -4.64
N LEU A 27 12.86 6.88 -4.96
CA LEU A 27 12.67 7.83 -6.06
C LEU A 27 12.35 9.18 -5.42
N GLU A 28 13.08 10.22 -5.80
CA GLU A 28 12.84 11.56 -5.24
C GLU A 28 13.13 12.68 -6.23
N ASN A 29 12.36 13.76 -6.12
CA ASN A 29 12.58 15.03 -6.82
C ASN A 29 12.65 16.18 -5.79
N GLU A 30 12.32 17.40 -6.16
CA GLU A 30 12.27 18.56 -5.27
C GLU A 30 11.03 18.60 -4.36
N LEU A 31 9.94 17.93 -4.73
CA LEU A 31 8.65 17.94 -4.02
C LEU A 31 8.37 16.66 -3.23
N LEU A 32 8.78 15.52 -3.77
CA LEU A 32 8.34 14.21 -3.32
C LEU A 32 9.52 13.27 -3.11
N ARG A 33 9.40 12.38 -2.13
CA ARG A 33 10.28 11.23 -1.92
C ARG A 33 9.42 10.00 -1.66
N ALA A 34 9.69 8.91 -2.38
CA ALA A 34 9.07 7.61 -2.14
C ALA A 34 10.18 6.58 -1.90
N GLY A 35 10.06 5.80 -0.83
CA GLY A 35 10.94 4.67 -0.54
C GLY A 35 10.22 3.35 -0.70
N ILE A 36 10.89 2.40 -1.32
CA ILE A 36 10.30 1.14 -1.79
C ILE A 36 11.17 -0.04 -1.34
N LEU A 37 10.56 -1.01 -0.67
CA LEU A 37 11.21 -2.25 -0.23
C LEU A 37 11.24 -3.26 -1.37
N ALA A 38 12.36 -3.35 -2.10
CA ALA A 38 12.47 -4.29 -3.21
C ALA A 38 12.34 -5.75 -2.74
N ASP A 39 12.92 -6.09 -1.58
CA ASP A 39 12.88 -7.46 -1.04
C ASP A 39 11.59 -7.78 -0.28
N LYS A 40 10.61 -6.87 -0.26
CA LYS A 40 9.33 -7.08 0.41
C LYS A 40 8.21 -6.33 -0.33
N GLY A 41 7.57 -7.01 -1.27
CA GLY A 41 6.35 -6.57 -1.95
C GLY A 41 6.50 -5.46 -2.99
N ALA A 42 7.71 -4.90 -3.16
CA ALA A 42 7.85 -3.57 -3.76
C ALA A 42 6.90 -2.57 -3.06
N ASP A 43 6.79 -2.72 -1.74
CA ASP A 43 5.93 -1.92 -0.87
C ASP A 43 6.49 -0.51 -0.78
N VAL A 44 5.64 0.51 -0.97
CA VAL A 44 6.03 1.89 -0.69
C VAL A 44 5.89 2.11 0.81
N PHE A 45 7.01 2.14 1.51
CA PHE A 45 7.01 2.25 2.97
C PHE A 45 7.12 3.70 3.46
N GLU A 46 7.58 4.63 2.63
CA GLU A 46 7.58 6.08 2.92
C GLU A 46 7.07 6.86 1.69
N PHE A 47 6.22 7.86 1.89
CA PHE A 47 5.74 8.76 0.82
C PHE A 47 5.68 10.19 1.33
N VAL A 48 6.78 10.93 1.15
CA VAL A 48 7.03 12.20 1.82
C VAL A 48 6.87 13.38 0.88
N HIS A 49 6.02 14.34 1.26
CA HIS A 49 6.00 15.67 0.69
C HIS A 49 7.08 16.55 1.33
N LYS A 50 8.20 16.69 0.63
CA LYS A 50 9.43 17.33 1.12
C LYS A 50 9.25 18.79 1.56
N PRO A 51 8.50 19.66 0.84
CA PRO A 51 8.34 21.05 1.27
C PRO A 51 7.67 21.24 2.63
N LYS A 52 6.89 20.26 3.09
CA LYS A 52 6.22 20.30 4.40
C LYS A 52 6.77 19.29 5.41
N ASP A 53 7.69 18.43 4.99
CA ASP A 53 8.20 17.32 5.81
C ASP A 53 7.08 16.42 6.37
N VAL A 54 6.14 16.03 5.49
CA VAL A 54 4.98 15.22 5.85
C VAL A 54 5.02 13.91 5.07
N ASP A 55 5.06 12.79 5.79
CA ASP A 55 4.73 11.48 5.24
C ASP A 55 3.21 11.30 5.21
N PHE A 56 2.69 10.86 4.07
CA PHE A 56 1.26 10.55 3.92
C PHE A 56 0.90 9.21 4.54
N LEU A 57 1.86 8.28 4.64
CA LEU A 57 1.60 6.90 5.00
C LEU A 57 1.61 6.70 6.51
N TRP A 58 0.71 5.84 6.98
CA TRP A 58 0.74 5.33 8.34
C TRP A 58 1.87 4.32 8.48
N HIS A 59 2.59 4.38 9.60
CA HIS A 59 3.61 3.41 9.97
C HIS A 59 3.14 2.63 11.20
N SER A 60 3.25 1.30 11.12
CA SER A 60 2.92 0.46 12.26
C SER A 60 3.92 0.66 13.41
N PRO A 61 3.51 0.52 14.68
CA PRO A 61 4.42 0.61 15.83
C PRO A 61 5.58 -0.40 15.79
N TRP A 62 5.45 -1.46 15.00
CA TRP A 62 6.45 -2.51 14.84
C TRP A 62 7.41 -2.26 13.68
N GLY A 63 7.04 -1.37 12.75
CA GLY A 63 7.81 -0.99 11.57
C GLY A 63 8.09 -2.14 10.61
N VAL A 64 9.05 -1.91 9.70
CA VAL A 64 9.46 -2.88 8.68
C VAL A 64 10.17 -4.08 9.31
N ARG A 65 9.70 -5.28 8.94
CA ARG A 65 10.29 -6.57 9.30
C ARG A 65 10.78 -7.30 8.06
N ASN A 66 11.98 -7.85 8.13
CA ASN A 66 12.57 -8.61 7.03
C ASN A 66 12.03 -10.05 7.00
N PRO A 67 11.31 -10.48 5.95
CA PRO A 67 10.76 -11.84 5.86
C PRO A 67 11.83 -12.95 5.85
N ALA A 68 13.08 -12.63 5.51
CA ALA A 68 14.17 -13.59 5.50
C ALA A 68 14.73 -13.89 6.91
N SER A 69 14.49 -13.02 7.89
CA SER A 69 15.08 -13.15 9.24
C SER A 69 14.07 -13.10 10.38
N TYR A 70 12.83 -12.67 10.11
CA TYR A 70 11.77 -12.63 11.11
C TYR A 70 10.91 -13.90 11.04
N VAL A 71 10.63 -14.49 12.20
CA VAL A 71 9.77 -15.67 12.33
C VAL A 71 8.54 -15.29 13.16
N PRO A 72 7.32 -15.34 12.59
CA PRO A 72 6.09 -15.12 13.34
C PRO A 72 5.95 -16.12 14.49
N THR A 73 5.37 -15.67 15.60
CA THR A 73 5.10 -16.54 16.77
C THR A 73 3.87 -17.43 16.56
N THR A 74 3.05 -17.11 15.55
CA THR A 74 1.85 -17.85 15.15
C THR A 74 1.78 -17.87 13.63
N HIS A 75 1.23 -18.94 13.05
CA HIS A 75 1.04 -19.05 11.61
C HIS A 75 -0.45 -19.24 11.28
N THR A 76 -1.22 -18.17 11.40
CA THR A 76 -2.63 -18.17 10.99
C THR A 76 -2.80 -17.48 9.64
N ALA A 77 -3.86 -17.82 8.92
CA ALA A 77 -4.15 -17.18 7.64
C ALA A 77 -4.38 -15.66 7.80
N ALA A 78 -4.99 -15.24 8.92
CA ALA A 78 -5.17 -13.83 9.26
C ALA A 78 -3.85 -13.12 9.63
N SER A 79 -2.97 -13.78 10.38
CA SER A 79 -1.71 -13.16 10.83
C SER A 79 -0.64 -13.09 9.75
N SER A 80 -0.72 -13.94 8.73
CA SER A 80 0.29 -14.04 7.66
C SER A 80 0.67 -12.72 6.99
N PHE A 81 -0.26 -11.78 6.84
CA PHE A 81 0.00 -10.42 6.40
C PHE A 81 0.37 -9.48 7.55
N LEU A 82 -0.45 -9.48 8.61
CA LEU A 82 -0.33 -8.54 9.74
C LEU A 82 1.00 -8.67 10.49
N ASP A 83 1.58 -9.87 10.56
CA ASP A 83 2.87 -10.12 11.21
C ASP A 83 4.04 -9.42 10.50
N TYR A 84 3.88 -9.10 9.21
CA TYR A 84 4.88 -8.39 8.39
C TYR A 84 4.43 -6.98 8.00
N TYR A 85 3.25 -6.55 8.42
CA TYR A 85 2.65 -5.29 8.01
C TYR A 85 3.29 -4.09 8.73
N GLU A 86 4.03 -3.31 7.96
CA GLU A 86 4.74 -2.11 8.37
C GLU A 86 3.88 -0.84 8.33
N GLY A 87 2.64 -0.94 7.83
CA GLY A 87 1.92 0.22 7.30
C GLY A 87 2.31 0.46 5.85
N GLY A 88 2.35 1.70 5.38
CA GLY A 88 2.79 2.00 4.02
C GLY A 88 1.72 1.69 2.96
N TRP A 89 2.16 1.18 1.80
CA TRP A 89 1.31 0.87 0.66
C TRP A 89 1.78 -0.40 -0.06
N GLN A 90 0.96 -1.45 0.03
CA GLN A 90 1.21 -2.78 -0.55
C GLN A 90 0.49 -2.98 -1.90
N ASP A 91 1.09 -3.80 -2.76
CA ASP A 91 0.43 -4.41 -3.90
C ASP A 91 -0.11 -5.80 -3.49
N CYS A 92 -1.43 -5.95 -3.43
CA CYS A 92 -2.09 -7.15 -2.92
C CYS A 92 -2.63 -8.01 -4.06
N PHE A 93 -2.05 -9.20 -4.21
CA PHE A 93 -2.36 -10.14 -5.28
C PHE A 93 -2.00 -11.60 -4.88
N PRO A 94 -2.74 -12.64 -5.33
CA PRO A 94 -3.95 -12.62 -6.17
C PRO A 94 -5.26 -12.45 -5.38
N THR A 95 -5.18 -12.12 -4.09
CA THR A 95 -6.32 -11.84 -3.22
C THR A 95 -6.08 -10.50 -2.53
N GLY A 96 -7.10 -9.64 -2.49
CA GLY A 96 -6.98 -8.29 -1.90
C GLY A 96 -7.63 -8.13 -0.53
N GLY A 97 -8.30 -9.17 -0.02
CA GLY A 97 -9.14 -9.11 1.17
C GLY A 97 -8.78 -10.12 2.25
N ASN A 98 -9.80 -10.54 3.00
CA ASN A 98 -9.67 -11.53 4.07
C ASN A 98 -9.09 -12.87 3.57
N PRO A 99 -8.52 -13.68 4.48
CA PRO A 99 -8.06 -15.02 4.14
C PRO A 99 -9.14 -15.83 3.44
N CYS A 100 -8.74 -16.62 2.44
CA CYS A 100 -9.66 -17.43 1.66
C CYS A 100 -9.01 -18.74 1.22
N GLU A 101 -9.81 -19.61 0.62
CA GLU A 101 -9.34 -20.85 0.01
C GLU A 101 -9.76 -20.88 -1.46
N TYR A 102 -8.86 -21.35 -2.32
CA TYR A 102 -9.17 -21.59 -3.73
C TYR A 102 -8.66 -22.97 -4.13
N GLN A 103 -9.57 -23.84 -4.59
CA GLN A 103 -9.26 -25.23 -4.99
C GLN A 103 -8.49 -26.02 -3.91
N GLY A 104 -8.85 -25.88 -2.64
CA GLY A 104 -8.15 -26.53 -1.53
C GLY A 104 -6.83 -25.88 -1.14
N MET A 105 -6.43 -24.78 -1.79
CA MET A 105 -5.23 -24.03 -1.47
C MET A 105 -5.55 -22.81 -0.60
N PRO A 106 -4.98 -22.68 0.60
CA PRO A 106 -5.20 -21.53 1.45
C PRO A 106 -4.38 -20.32 0.99
N PHE A 107 -5.02 -19.15 1.00
CA PHE A 107 -4.40 -17.84 0.86
C PHE A 107 -4.54 -17.07 2.16
N GLY A 108 -3.44 -16.46 2.57
CA GLY A 108 -3.44 -15.47 3.64
C GLY A 108 -4.26 -14.24 3.26
N ALA A 109 -4.47 -13.35 4.23
CA ALA A 109 -5.01 -12.02 3.94
C ALA A 109 -4.10 -11.32 2.91
N HIS A 110 -4.71 -10.62 1.94
CA HIS A 110 -3.99 -9.81 0.95
C HIS A 110 -2.99 -10.55 0.04
N GLY A 111 -3.16 -11.87 -0.09
CA GLY A 111 -2.45 -12.66 -1.08
C GLY A 111 -1.02 -13.01 -0.68
N GLU A 112 -0.11 -13.00 -1.63
CA GLU A 112 1.28 -13.41 -1.43
C GLU A 112 2.29 -12.31 -1.77
N THR A 113 1.96 -11.46 -2.74
CA THR A 113 2.87 -10.43 -3.25
C THR A 113 3.47 -9.51 -2.18
N PRO A 114 2.76 -9.06 -1.11
CA PRO A 114 3.33 -8.12 -0.13
C PRO A 114 4.53 -8.66 0.68
N THR A 115 4.76 -9.97 0.66
CA THR A 115 5.85 -10.60 1.44
C THR A 115 6.94 -11.21 0.57
N LEU A 116 6.76 -11.22 -0.75
CA LEU A 116 7.75 -11.76 -1.67
C LEU A 116 8.86 -10.73 -1.95
N PRO A 117 10.10 -11.18 -2.19
CA PRO A 117 11.13 -10.32 -2.76
C PRO A 117 10.88 -10.12 -4.25
N TRP A 118 10.91 -8.87 -4.69
CA TRP A 118 10.79 -8.49 -6.09
C TRP A 118 12.18 -8.17 -6.65
N GLU A 119 12.43 -8.64 -7.87
CA GLU A 119 13.57 -8.17 -8.65
C GLU A 119 13.29 -6.75 -9.14
N TYR A 120 14.32 -5.91 -9.26
CA TYR A 120 14.15 -4.59 -9.86
C TYR A 120 15.29 -4.22 -10.81
N ALA A 121 15.00 -3.30 -11.72
CA ALA A 121 15.96 -2.66 -12.59
C ALA A 121 15.60 -1.17 -12.76
N ILE A 122 16.62 -0.32 -12.75
CA ILE A 122 16.48 1.10 -13.11
C ILE A 122 16.28 1.19 -14.62
N VAL A 123 15.14 1.72 -15.05
CA VAL A 123 14.77 1.85 -16.47
C VAL A 123 15.12 3.23 -17.00
N GLU A 124 15.04 4.25 -16.16
CA GLU A 124 15.42 5.62 -16.48
C GLU A 124 16.02 6.31 -15.25
N ASP A 125 17.14 7.00 -15.44
CA ASP A 125 17.78 7.81 -14.40
C ASP A 125 18.30 9.13 -14.97
N SER A 126 17.42 10.14 -15.07
CA SER A 126 17.75 11.48 -15.52
C SER A 126 17.31 12.56 -14.52
N PRO A 127 17.84 13.79 -14.58
CA PRO A 127 17.35 14.89 -13.76
C PRO A 127 15.87 15.23 -13.98
N GLU A 128 15.31 14.89 -15.14
CA GLU A 128 13.93 15.19 -15.53
C GLU A 128 12.95 14.07 -15.15
N ARG A 129 13.40 12.81 -15.11
CA ARG A 129 12.57 11.67 -14.76
C ARG A 129 13.41 10.49 -14.28
N VAL A 130 12.86 9.77 -13.31
CA VAL A 130 13.37 8.48 -12.85
C VAL A 130 12.29 7.41 -12.95
N CYS A 131 12.68 6.18 -13.27
CA CYS A 131 11.77 5.04 -13.38
C CYS A 131 12.46 3.74 -12.93
N ILE A 132 11.80 2.98 -12.07
CA ILE A 132 12.24 1.66 -11.63
C ILE A 132 11.17 0.64 -12.01
N ARG A 133 11.59 -0.48 -12.61
CA ARG A 133 10.72 -1.62 -12.90
C ARG A 133 10.99 -2.73 -11.91
N PHE A 134 9.95 -3.16 -11.22
CA PHE A 134 9.91 -4.30 -10.32
C PHE A 134 9.22 -5.49 -11.00
N ARG A 135 9.64 -6.71 -10.66
CA ARG A 135 9.11 -7.96 -11.20
C ARG A 135 9.08 -9.05 -10.15
N VAL A 136 8.03 -9.87 -10.17
CA VAL A 136 7.92 -11.05 -9.31
C VAL A 136 7.11 -12.15 -10.01
N ARG A 137 7.42 -13.40 -9.67
CA ARG A 137 6.53 -14.54 -9.95
C ARG A 137 5.90 -14.99 -8.64
N THR A 138 4.60 -15.20 -8.65
CA THR A 138 3.92 -15.78 -7.49
C THR A 138 4.36 -17.23 -7.30
N VAL A 139 4.35 -17.68 -6.04
CA VAL A 139 4.78 -19.00 -5.58
C VAL A 139 3.62 -19.99 -5.64
N ARG A 140 2.41 -19.55 -5.25
CA ARG A 140 1.24 -20.43 -5.14
C ARG A 140 0.43 -20.50 -6.44
N THR A 141 0.57 -19.47 -7.25
CA THR A 141 -0.15 -19.29 -8.51
C THR A 141 0.87 -19.03 -9.63
N PRO A 142 0.55 -19.35 -10.89
CA PRO A 142 1.49 -19.16 -12.01
C PRO A 142 1.35 -17.76 -12.61
N PHE A 143 1.47 -16.70 -11.81
CA PHE A 143 1.43 -15.33 -12.32
C PHE A 143 2.81 -14.68 -12.33
N PHE A 144 3.04 -13.88 -13.36
CA PHE A 144 4.17 -12.97 -13.46
C PHE A 144 3.66 -11.53 -13.42
N LEU A 145 4.20 -10.74 -12.49
CA LEU A 145 3.84 -9.33 -12.29
C LEU A 145 5.00 -8.43 -12.69
N GLU A 146 4.68 -7.33 -13.34
CA GLU A 146 5.58 -6.22 -13.62
C GLU A 146 4.97 -4.92 -13.08
N LYS A 147 5.76 -4.11 -12.40
CA LYS A 147 5.37 -2.81 -11.83
C LYS A 147 6.44 -1.77 -12.14
N GLU A 148 6.12 -0.77 -12.92
CA GLU A 148 6.97 0.40 -13.13
C GLU A 148 6.51 1.54 -12.23
N VAL A 149 7.45 2.08 -11.45
CA VAL A 149 7.25 3.24 -10.58
C VAL A 149 8.09 4.39 -11.10
N ALA A 150 7.46 5.53 -11.39
CA ALA A 150 8.14 6.67 -11.98
C ALA A 150 7.82 7.99 -11.28
N LEU A 151 8.80 8.89 -11.30
CA LEU A 151 8.69 10.25 -10.77
C LEU A 151 9.35 11.25 -11.74
N ALA A 152 8.60 12.25 -12.16
CA ALA A 152 9.05 13.33 -13.04
C ALA A 152 9.39 14.60 -12.26
N ARG A 153 10.26 15.45 -12.81
CA ARG A 153 10.64 16.72 -12.21
C ARG A 153 9.43 17.65 -12.13
N GLY A 154 9.31 18.43 -11.05
CA GLY A 154 8.16 19.30 -10.81
C GLY A 154 6.85 18.58 -10.47
N ALA A 155 6.78 17.25 -10.57
CA ALA A 155 5.59 16.49 -10.28
C ALA A 155 5.54 16.10 -8.79
N CYS A 156 4.46 16.44 -8.10
CA CYS A 156 4.15 15.89 -6.77
C CYS A 156 3.28 14.63 -6.88
N CYS A 157 3.63 13.73 -7.80
CA CYS A 157 2.85 12.54 -8.12
C CYS A 157 3.78 11.38 -8.47
N LEU A 158 3.54 10.23 -7.85
CA LEU A 158 4.21 8.97 -8.15
C LEU A 158 3.33 8.18 -9.12
N GLN A 159 3.89 7.77 -10.25
CA GLN A 159 3.16 7.07 -11.29
C GLN A 159 3.44 5.58 -11.23
N PHE A 160 2.38 4.78 -11.30
CA PHE A 160 2.45 3.32 -11.36
C PHE A 160 1.94 2.84 -12.73
N SER A 161 2.66 1.92 -13.34
CA SER A 161 2.20 1.17 -14.51
C SER A 161 2.45 -0.31 -14.27
N GLU A 162 1.39 -1.09 -14.26
CA GLU A 162 1.44 -2.46 -13.76
C GLU A 162 0.81 -3.44 -14.74
N ARG A 163 1.37 -4.64 -14.82
CA ARG A 163 0.93 -5.72 -15.70
C ARG A 163 1.00 -7.05 -14.98
N ILE A 164 -0.06 -7.84 -15.12
CA ILE A 164 -0.11 -9.24 -14.66
C ILE A 164 -0.23 -10.14 -15.88
N THR A 165 0.58 -11.20 -15.91
CA THR A 165 0.53 -12.26 -16.92
C THR A 165 0.23 -13.59 -16.24
N ASN A 166 -0.83 -14.27 -16.66
CA ASN A 166 -1.06 -15.67 -16.29
C ASN A 166 -0.17 -16.57 -17.14
N GLU A 167 0.90 -17.12 -16.55
CA GLU A 167 1.81 -18.10 -17.17
C GLU A 167 1.25 -19.54 -17.08
N GLY A 168 0.08 -19.72 -16.45
CA GLY A 168 -0.62 -20.99 -16.34
C GLY A 168 -1.36 -21.41 -17.61
N ARG A 169 -1.81 -22.67 -17.63
CA ARG A 169 -2.55 -23.27 -18.76
C ARG A 169 -4.07 -23.11 -18.64
N VAL A 170 -4.54 -22.54 -17.55
CA VAL A 170 -5.98 -22.39 -17.24
C VAL A 170 -6.25 -20.96 -16.81
N ALA A 171 -7.48 -20.50 -17.07
CA ALA A 171 -7.94 -19.23 -16.51
C ALA A 171 -8.05 -19.36 -14.98
N LEU A 172 -7.53 -18.36 -14.27
CA LEU A 172 -7.55 -18.29 -12.82
C LEU A 172 -8.25 -16.99 -12.40
N PRO A 173 -9.19 -17.04 -11.44
CA PRO A 173 -9.78 -15.83 -10.88
C PRO A 173 -8.74 -15.08 -10.06
N VAL A 174 -8.77 -13.76 -10.14
CA VAL A 174 -7.86 -12.88 -9.39
C VAL A 174 -8.61 -11.70 -8.81
N MET A 175 -8.14 -11.23 -7.68
CA MET A 175 -8.39 -9.90 -7.15
C MET A 175 -7.05 -9.20 -7.03
N TRP A 176 -6.95 -8.02 -7.63
CA TRP A 176 -5.76 -7.21 -7.60
C TRP A 176 -6.13 -5.85 -7.02
N GLY A 177 -5.41 -5.42 -5.99
CA GLY A 177 -5.73 -4.20 -5.28
C GLY A 177 -4.49 -3.53 -4.70
N GLN A 178 -4.57 -2.21 -4.62
CA GLN A 178 -3.60 -1.37 -3.93
C GLN A 178 -4.10 -1.13 -2.49
N HIS A 179 -3.24 -1.30 -1.50
CA HIS A 179 -3.59 -1.20 -0.08
C HIS A 179 -2.80 -0.10 0.65
N PRO A 180 -3.00 1.19 0.30
CA PRO A 180 -2.36 2.29 1.02
C PRO A 180 -3.01 2.50 2.40
N ALA A 181 -2.19 2.63 3.43
CA ALA A 181 -2.62 3.13 4.73
C ALA A 181 -2.11 4.55 4.93
N LEU A 182 -3.05 5.48 5.09
CA LEU A 182 -2.76 6.89 5.36
C LEU A 182 -2.75 7.13 6.87
N GLY A 183 -1.85 7.98 7.36
CA GLY A 183 -1.68 8.20 8.80
C GLY A 183 -1.18 9.57 9.18
N ALA A 184 -1.01 9.78 10.48
CA ALA A 184 -0.38 10.98 11.01
C ALA A 184 1.08 11.11 10.51
N PRO A 185 1.59 12.34 10.28
CA PRO A 185 0.95 13.63 10.57
C PRO A 185 0.04 14.14 9.46
N PHE A 186 -0.15 13.40 8.35
CA PHE A 186 -1.06 13.82 7.28
C PHE A 186 -2.54 13.70 7.66
N ILE A 187 -2.91 12.57 8.26
CA ILE A 187 -4.27 12.33 8.75
C ILE A 187 -4.40 12.91 10.15
N GLU A 188 -5.30 13.88 10.31
CA GLU A 188 -5.64 14.54 11.56
C GLU A 188 -7.17 14.69 11.74
N PRO A 189 -7.66 14.96 12.97
CA PRO A 189 -9.09 15.17 13.20
C PRO A 189 -9.63 16.27 12.29
N GLY A 190 -10.72 15.99 11.56
CA GLY A 190 -11.31 16.95 10.62
C GLY A 190 -10.79 16.85 9.19
N CYS A 191 -9.77 16.01 8.91
CA CYS A 191 -9.45 15.62 7.53
C CYS A 191 -10.71 15.16 6.81
N ARG A 192 -10.80 15.52 5.51
CA ARG A 192 -11.98 15.24 4.71
C ARG A 192 -11.71 14.16 3.66
N ILE A 193 -12.64 13.22 3.58
CA ILE A 193 -12.71 12.23 2.51
C ILE A 193 -13.67 12.78 1.45
N ASP A 194 -13.21 12.89 0.21
CA ASP A 194 -14.01 13.28 -0.94
C ASP A 194 -14.14 12.10 -1.90
N LEU A 195 -15.39 11.78 -2.25
CA LEU A 195 -15.74 10.64 -3.10
C LEU A 195 -16.94 11.01 -3.98
N PRO A 196 -17.01 10.46 -5.21
CA PRO A 196 -18.22 10.56 -6.01
C PRO A 196 -19.40 9.86 -5.30
N PRO A 197 -20.65 10.08 -5.75
CA PRO A 197 -21.82 9.37 -5.22
C PRO A 197 -21.59 7.86 -5.20
N ALA A 198 -21.77 7.23 -4.05
CA ALA A 198 -21.50 5.82 -3.82
C ALA A 198 -22.47 5.21 -2.79
N ARG A 199 -22.57 3.87 -2.79
CA ARG A 199 -23.33 3.11 -1.79
C ARG A 199 -22.40 2.65 -0.68
N VAL A 200 -22.73 2.95 0.56
CA VAL A 200 -21.93 2.57 1.72
C VAL A 200 -22.55 1.35 2.36
N LYS A 201 -21.81 0.23 2.40
CA LYS A 201 -22.20 -0.99 3.10
C LYS A 201 -21.50 -1.03 4.46
N CYS A 202 -22.31 -0.91 5.50
CA CYS A 202 -21.91 -1.06 6.89
C CYS A 202 -22.31 -2.48 7.32
N THR A 203 -21.40 -3.45 7.17
CA THR A 203 -21.66 -4.87 7.46
C THR A 203 -20.44 -5.49 8.10
N GLU A 204 -20.61 -6.46 9.01
CA GLU A 204 -19.48 -7.12 9.69
C GLU A 204 -18.66 -6.11 10.50
N LEU A 205 -19.35 -5.15 11.11
CA LEU A 205 -18.72 -4.03 11.81
C LEU A 205 -18.04 -4.49 13.10
N SER A 206 -16.97 -3.80 13.47
CA SER A 206 -16.34 -4.04 14.76
C SER A 206 -17.30 -3.72 15.93
N PRO A 207 -17.12 -4.34 17.10
CA PRO A 207 -17.91 -4.02 18.29
C PRO A 207 -17.89 -2.53 18.63
N VAL A 208 -16.74 -1.89 18.44
CA VAL A 208 -16.49 -0.45 18.69
C VAL A 208 -16.82 0.46 17.51
N SER A 209 -17.38 -0.07 16.41
CA SER A 209 -17.80 0.78 15.29
C SER A 209 -18.96 1.68 15.69
N ARG A 210 -18.98 2.90 15.14
CA ARG A 210 -20.03 3.90 15.39
C ARG A 210 -21.28 3.69 14.54
N PHE A 211 -21.18 2.94 13.45
CA PHE A 211 -22.25 2.81 12.45
C PHE A 211 -23.24 1.70 12.78
N ALA A 212 -24.52 1.95 12.50
CA ALA A 212 -25.52 0.89 12.45
C ALA A 212 -25.30 0.04 11.18
N GLU A 213 -25.59 -1.26 11.27
CA GLU A 213 -25.52 -2.11 10.09
C GLU A 213 -26.61 -1.74 9.07
N GLY A 214 -26.25 -1.78 7.80
CA GLY A 214 -27.15 -1.41 6.71
C GLY A 214 -26.43 -0.99 5.45
N THR A 215 -27.21 -0.55 4.46
CA THR A 215 -26.68 0.07 3.24
C THR A 215 -27.24 1.48 3.09
N TYR A 216 -26.34 2.44 2.95
CA TYR A 216 -26.64 3.88 2.91
C TYR A 216 -26.10 4.53 1.64
N ASP A 217 -26.40 5.81 1.44
CA ASP A 217 -25.85 6.63 0.36
C ASP A 217 -24.80 7.59 0.93
N TRP A 218 -23.63 7.62 0.30
CA TRP A 218 -22.59 8.60 0.64
C TRP A 218 -23.16 10.02 0.55
N PRO A 219 -22.88 10.92 1.54
CA PRO A 219 -21.89 10.79 2.59
C PRO A 219 -22.45 10.44 3.99
N PHE A 220 -23.68 9.96 4.11
CA PHE A 220 -24.30 9.78 5.43
C PHE A 220 -24.69 8.33 5.71
N ALA A 221 -24.35 7.84 6.90
CA ALA A 221 -24.79 6.54 7.40
C ALA A 221 -25.37 6.68 8.82
N ALA A 222 -26.30 5.81 9.19
CA ALA A 222 -26.90 5.87 10.53
C ALA A 222 -25.89 5.43 11.61
N GLY A 223 -25.90 6.10 12.76
CA GLY A 223 -25.11 5.71 13.93
C GLY A 223 -25.81 4.68 14.81
N LYS A 224 -25.05 3.86 15.55
CA LYS A 224 -25.60 2.89 16.52
C LYS A 224 -26.40 3.56 17.64
N THR A 225 -26.01 4.78 18.03
CA THR A 225 -26.66 5.56 19.09
C THR A 225 -27.78 6.48 18.57
N GLY A 226 -28.21 6.28 17.32
CA GLY A 226 -29.15 7.16 16.63
C GLY A 226 -28.46 8.34 15.92
N GLY A 227 -29.21 8.99 15.03
CA GLY A 227 -28.71 10.08 14.19
C GLY A 227 -27.94 9.62 12.95
N MET A 228 -27.55 10.58 12.11
CA MET A 228 -26.74 10.36 10.91
C MET A 228 -25.30 10.83 11.16
N ILE A 229 -24.32 10.03 10.75
CA ILE A 229 -22.90 10.34 10.82
C ILE A 229 -22.43 10.76 9.42
N ASP A 230 -21.70 11.88 9.34
CA ASP A 230 -21.04 12.34 8.13
C ASP A 230 -19.72 11.59 7.90
N LEU A 231 -19.70 10.69 6.91
CA LEU A 231 -18.55 9.87 6.54
C LEU A 231 -17.41 10.67 5.92
N ARG A 232 -17.65 11.93 5.53
CA ARG A 232 -16.59 12.79 4.98
C ARG A 232 -15.58 13.19 6.04
N VAL A 233 -15.90 13.11 7.33
CA VAL A 233 -15.05 13.67 8.39
C VAL A 233 -14.32 12.55 9.13
N VAL A 234 -12.99 12.59 9.06
CA VAL A 234 -12.15 11.69 9.86
C VAL A 234 -12.27 12.09 11.34
N PRO A 235 -12.68 11.16 12.23
CA PRO A 235 -12.79 11.45 13.65
C PRO A 235 -11.40 11.60 14.29
N GLY A 236 -11.34 12.28 15.44
CA GLY A 236 -10.14 12.27 16.26
C GLY A 236 -9.95 10.96 17.02
N ILE A 237 -8.74 10.76 17.58
CA ILE A 237 -8.38 9.55 18.33
C ILE A 237 -9.31 9.28 19.53
N GLU A 238 -9.86 10.34 20.12
CA GLU A 238 -10.83 10.30 21.22
C GLU A 238 -12.14 9.57 20.86
N ALA A 239 -12.42 9.38 19.57
CA ALA A 239 -13.56 8.58 19.15
C ALA A 239 -13.40 7.09 19.48
N ASP A 240 -12.16 6.59 19.56
CA ASP A 240 -11.81 5.22 19.93
C ASP A 240 -12.59 4.14 19.15
N THR A 241 -12.61 4.27 17.82
CA THR A 241 -13.46 3.45 16.95
C THR A 241 -12.70 2.79 15.82
N THR A 242 -13.16 1.59 15.43
CA THR A 242 -12.70 0.88 14.24
C THR A 242 -13.87 0.74 13.27
N ASP A 243 -13.85 1.53 12.20
CA ASP A 243 -14.93 1.61 11.22
C ASP A 243 -14.47 1.04 9.88
N THR A 244 -14.83 -0.22 9.59
CA THR A 244 -14.55 -0.88 8.30
C THR A 244 -15.79 -0.82 7.41
N LEU A 245 -15.75 0.01 6.37
CA LEU A 245 -16.87 0.25 5.47
C LEU A 245 -16.52 -0.16 4.05
N ARG A 246 -17.50 -0.70 3.30
CA ARG A 246 -17.33 -1.05 1.88
C ARG A 246 -18.10 -0.05 1.02
N LEU A 247 -17.49 0.39 -0.07
CA LEU A 247 -18.07 1.33 -1.05
C LEU A 247 -18.39 0.63 -2.37
#